data_AF-A0A353NAB2-F1
#
_entry.id   AF-A0A353NAB2-F1
#
_cell.length_a   1.000
_cell.length_b   1.000
_cell.length_c   1.000
_cell.angle_alpha   90.00
_cell.angle_beta   90.00
_cell.angle_gamma   90.00
#
_symmetry.space_group_name_H-M   'P 1'
#
loop_
_entity.id
_entity.type
_entity.pdbx_description
1 polymer ?
#
loop_
_entity_poly.entity_id
_entity_poly.type
_entity_poly.pdbx_seq_one_letter_code
_entity_poly.pdbx_strand_id
1 'polypeptide(L)'
;MTASPSLRSEKGEPVPERLLPSEYDVWSLDWSSDERIVFAGKQEGEEGTKMRIWLSRLRPDTSPVLWTGTGTLIDSAPKWAPDGSGVVMVRKTAPTSSQPEMKTAIWWKAFPSGEGLRLTSGREDR
;
A
#
# COMPACT_ATOMS: atom_id res chain seq x y z
N MET A 1 -35.93 -7.80 -1.46
CA MET A 1 -35.54 -6.49 -2.02
C MET A 1 -34.69 -5.79 -0.98
N THR A 2 -33.37 -5.83 -1.10
CA THR A 2 -32.44 -5.11 -0.23
C THR A 2 -32.13 -3.76 -0.86
N ALA A 3 -32.46 -2.67 -0.14
CA ALA A 3 -32.23 -1.32 -0.63
C ALA A 3 -30.73 -1.06 -0.81
N SER A 4 -30.35 -0.55 -1.97
CA SER A 4 -29.00 -0.03 -2.21
C SER A 4 -28.75 1.17 -1.30
N PRO A 5 -27.58 1.28 -0.64
CA PRO A 5 -27.26 2.46 0.14
C PRO A 5 -27.25 3.69 -0.78
N SER A 6 -28.03 4.72 -0.43
CA SER A 6 -28.09 5.97 -1.17
C SER A 6 -26.90 6.85 -0.82
N LEU A 7 -26.16 7.32 -1.83
CA LEU A 7 -25.09 8.33 -1.71
C LEU A 7 -25.61 9.77 -1.49
N ARG A 8 -26.91 9.96 -1.26
CA ARG A 8 -27.48 11.29 -1.02
C ARG A 8 -27.36 11.64 0.45
N SER A 9 -26.58 12.66 0.77
CA SER A 9 -26.60 13.26 2.11
C SER A 9 -27.92 14.01 2.29
N GLU A 10 -28.63 13.70 3.37
CA GLU A 10 -29.59 14.63 3.94
C GLU A 10 -28.82 15.54 4.90
N LYS A 11 -28.82 16.85 4.61
CA LYS A 11 -28.22 17.97 5.37
C LYS A 11 -26.69 18.10 5.33
N GLY A 12 -26.25 19.16 4.64
CA GLY A 12 -24.85 19.59 4.54
C GLY A 12 -24.07 18.70 3.58
N GLU A 13 -23.30 19.31 2.67
CA GLU A 13 -22.31 18.52 1.94
C GLU A 13 -21.27 18.01 2.95
N PRO A 14 -21.01 16.70 3.00
CA PRO A 14 -19.94 16.19 3.84
C PRO A 14 -18.63 16.84 3.38
N VAL A 15 -17.97 17.57 4.27
CA VAL A 15 -16.63 18.10 4.00
C VAL A 15 -15.67 16.91 4.01
N PRO A 16 -14.98 16.58 2.91
CA PRO A 16 -14.06 15.46 2.89
C PRO A 16 -12.97 15.66 3.94
N GLU A 17 -12.85 14.70 4.85
CA GLU A 17 -11.76 14.66 5.84
C GLU A 17 -10.57 13.91 5.24
N ARG A 18 -9.38 14.49 5.37
CA ARG A 18 -8.13 13.83 4.98
C ARG A 18 -7.77 12.77 6.02
N LEU A 19 -7.83 11.50 5.63
CA LEU A 19 -7.58 10.35 6.53
C LEU A 19 -6.11 9.93 6.59
N LEU A 20 -5.33 10.17 5.53
CA LEU A 20 -3.90 9.85 5.48
C LEU A 20 -3.05 11.11 5.70
N PRO A 21 -1.92 11.03 6.41
CA PRO A 21 -1.14 12.21 6.77
C PRO A 21 -0.63 13.02 5.57
N SER A 22 -0.40 14.31 5.79
CA SER A 22 0.09 15.26 4.77
C SER A 22 1.48 14.95 4.27
N GLU A 23 2.28 14.35 5.12
CA GLU A 23 3.73 14.23 4.98
C GLU A 23 4.12 13.07 4.05
N TYR A 24 3.14 12.39 3.45
CA TYR A 24 3.33 11.27 2.54
C TYR A 24 2.73 11.54 1.17
N ASP A 25 3.54 11.27 0.15
CA ASP A 25 3.05 11.10 -1.21
C ASP A 25 2.48 9.68 -1.33
N VAL A 26 1.20 9.57 -1.73
CA VAL A 26 0.46 8.29 -1.81
C VAL A 26 0.06 8.00 -3.25
N TRP A 27 0.50 6.85 -3.79
CA TRP A 27 0.20 6.43 -5.17
C TRP A 27 -0.92 5.41 -5.28
N SER A 28 -1.05 4.53 -4.30
CA SER A 28 -2.07 3.48 -4.29
C SER A 28 -2.33 3.02 -2.88
N LEU A 29 -3.55 2.55 -2.60
CA LEU A 29 -3.94 2.06 -1.28
C LEU A 29 -4.97 0.94 -1.37
N ASP A 30 -5.19 0.30 -0.23
CA ASP A 30 -6.26 -0.65 0.01
C ASP A 30 -6.62 -0.64 1.50
N TRP A 31 -7.86 -1.00 1.83
CA TRP A 31 -8.30 -1.13 3.22
C TRP A 31 -8.82 -2.54 3.49
N SER A 32 -8.60 -2.99 4.71
CA SER A 32 -9.15 -4.24 5.25
C SER A 32 -10.51 -3.99 5.91
N SER A 33 -11.26 -5.05 6.17
CA SER A 33 -12.57 -4.96 6.85
C SER A 33 -12.48 -4.51 8.32
N ASP A 34 -11.29 -4.54 8.92
CA ASP A 34 -11.03 -4.12 10.31
C ASP A 34 -10.27 -2.78 10.40
N GLU A 35 -10.54 -1.89 9.44
CA GLU A 35 -10.13 -0.47 9.43
C GLU A 35 -8.61 -0.25 9.34
N ARG A 36 -7.85 -1.24 8.89
CA ARG A 36 -6.43 -1.05 8.55
C ARG A 36 -6.30 -0.65 7.10
N ILE A 37 -5.50 0.37 6.85
CA ILE A 37 -5.13 0.83 5.51
C ILE A 37 -3.70 0.40 5.24
N VAL A 38 -3.47 -0.09 4.02
CA VAL A 38 -2.12 -0.17 3.46
C VAL A 38 -2.02 0.76 2.28
N PHE A 39 -0.90 1.45 2.15
CA PHE A 39 -0.66 2.32 1.01
C PHE A 39 0.79 2.23 0.53
N ALA A 40 0.97 2.39 -0.78
CA ALA A 40 2.28 2.62 -1.37
C ALA A 40 2.57 4.11 -1.38
N GLY A 41 3.68 4.49 -0.74
CA GLY A 41 4.08 5.87 -0.63
C GLY A 41 5.48 6.06 -0.09
N LYS A 42 5.89 7.31 0.01
CA LYS A 42 7.15 7.77 0.60
C LYS A 42 6.88 9.08 1.32
N GLN A 43 7.85 9.57 2.09
CA GLN A 43 7.73 10.92 2.62
C GLN A 43 7.77 11.94 1.47
N GLU A 44 7.03 13.03 1.63
CA GLU A 44 7.06 14.15 0.69
C GLU A 44 8.52 14.64 0.50
N GLY A 45 8.88 14.95 -0.74
CA GLY A 45 10.24 15.40 -1.08
C GLY A 45 11.30 14.29 -1.24
N GLU A 46 11.03 13.05 -0.79
CA GLU A 46 11.94 11.93 -1.08
C GLU A 46 11.95 11.54 -2.57
N GLU A 47 12.98 10.81 -3.02
CA GLU A 47 13.01 10.24 -4.37
C GLU A 47 11.89 9.20 -4.58
N GLY A 48 11.31 9.12 -5.77
CA GLY A 48 10.26 8.13 -6.08
C GLY A 48 10.66 6.66 -5.84
N THR A 49 11.97 6.36 -5.90
CA THR A 49 12.56 5.04 -5.60
C THR A 49 12.47 4.67 -4.11
N LYS A 50 12.14 5.61 -3.23
CA LYS A 50 11.89 5.40 -1.80
C LYS A 50 10.47 4.92 -1.50
N MET A 51 9.62 4.71 -2.51
CA MET A 51 8.26 4.21 -2.31
C MET A 51 8.22 2.81 -1.69
N ARG A 52 7.58 2.69 -0.53
CA ARG A 52 7.39 1.45 0.27
C ARG A 52 5.91 1.26 0.62
N ILE A 53 5.58 0.12 1.21
CA ILE A 53 4.25 -0.09 1.78
C ILE A 53 4.24 0.36 3.25
N TRP A 54 3.27 1.17 3.57
CA TRP A 54 2.97 1.68 4.89
C TRP A 54 1.67 1.05 5.39
N LEU A 55 1.60 0.79 6.70
CA LEU A 55 0.41 0.30 7.39
C LEU A 55 -0.11 1.41 8.31
N SER A 56 -1.40 1.73 8.23
CA SER A 56 -2.05 2.74 9.04
C SER A 56 -3.42 2.26 9.52
N ARG A 57 -4.01 2.99 10.45
CA ARG A 57 -5.35 2.75 10.98
C ARG A 57 -6.16 4.04 10.87
N LEU A 58 -7.45 3.91 10.59
CA LEU A 58 -8.40 5.03 10.58
C LEU A 58 -8.75 5.50 12.00
N ARG A 59 -7.75 5.98 12.75
CA ARG A 59 -7.94 6.60 14.05
C ARG A 59 -7.23 7.95 14.08
N PRO A 60 -7.85 8.99 14.66
CA PRO A 60 -7.16 10.27 14.83
C PRO A 60 -5.96 10.00 15.74
N ASP A 61 -4.76 10.44 15.33
CA ASP A 61 -3.45 10.28 16.01
C ASP A 61 -2.53 9.10 15.60
N THR A 62 -2.97 8.19 14.72
CA THR A 62 -2.14 7.00 14.42
C THR A 62 -1.20 7.26 13.25
N SER A 63 0.10 7.43 13.52
CA SER A 63 1.12 7.56 12.46
C SER A 63 1.25 6.27 11.65
N PRO A 64 1.36 6.35 10.31
CA PRO A 64 1.68 5.20 9.49
C PRO A 64 3.00 4.54 9.91
N VAL A 65 3.01 3.22 9.93
CA VAL A 65 4.20 2.42 10.22
C VAL A 65 4.78 1.93 8.90
N LEU A 66 6.09 2.09 8.72
CA LEU A 66 6.80 1.50 7.58
C LEU A 66 6.68 -0.03 7.67
N TRP A 67 5.93 -0.64 6.77
CA TRP A 67 5.65 -2.06 6.84
C TRP A 67 6.61 -2.89 5.99
N THR A 68 7.13 -2.30 4.90
CA THR A 68 8.20 -2.91 4.10
C THR A 68 9.54 -2.17 4.25
N GLY A 69 10.45 -2.75 5.04
CA GLY A 69 11.83 -2.28 5.23
C GLY A 69 12.81 -2.86 4.20
N THR A 70 12.53 -2.70 2.91
CA THR A 70 13.16 -3.48 1.82
C THR A 70 14.38 -2.83 1.18
N GLY A 71 15.06 -1.94 1.92
CA GLY A 71 16.32 -1.34 1.49
C GLY A 71 16.15 -0.53 0.22
N THR A 72 16.70 -0.99 -0.89
CA THR A 72 16.68 -0.31 -2.20
C THR A 72 15.54 -0.77 -3.13
N LEU A 73 14.72 -1.74 -2.71
CA LEU A 73 13.60 -2.25 -3.51
C LEU A 73 12.41 -1.32 -3.43
N ILE A 74 11.60 -1.26 -4.49
CA ILE A 74 10.39 -0.44 -4.56
C ILE A 74 9.19 -1.35 -4.38
N ASP A 75 8.30 -1.02 -3.44
CA ASP A 75 7.06 -1.77 -3.22
C ASP A 75 5.85 -0.92 -3.57
N SER A 76 4.87 -1.50 -4.28
CA SER A 76 3.74 -0.77 -4.85
C SER A 76 2.48 -1.63 -4.99
N ALA A 77 1.34 -0.99 -5.27
CA ALA A 77 0.05 -1.63 -5.55
C ALA A 77 -0.36 -2.69 -4.50
N PRO A 78 -0.41 -2.34 -3.20
CA PRO A 78 -0.80 -3.27 -2.17
C PRO A 78 -2.29 -3.62 -2.27
N LYS A 79 -2.64 -4.87 -2.00
CA LYS A 79 -4.01 -5.36 -1.84
C LYS A 79 -4.13 -6.32 -0.66
N TRP A 80 -5.05 -6.04 0.24
CA TRP A 80 -5.40 -6.93 1.35
C TRP A 80 -6.03 -8.21 0.81
N ALA A 81 -5.67 -9.34 1.40
CA ALA A 81 -6.50 -10.52 1.28
C ALA A 81 -7.86 -10.26 1.96
N PRO A 82 -8.97 -10.79 1.41
CA PRO A 82 -10.30 -10.60 1.99
C PRO A 82 -10.43 -11.09 3.44
N ASP A 83 -9.62 -12.06 3.85
CA ASP A 83 -9.58 -12.60 5.21
C ASP A 83 -8.66 -11.81 6.16
N GLY A 84 -7.99 -10.77 5.67
CA GLY A 84 -7.06 -9.95 6.46
C GLY A 84 -5.75 -10.66 6.85
N SER A 85 -5.46 -11.83 6.28
CA SER A 85 -4.27 -12.64 6.59
C SER A 85 -2.96 -12.04 6.06
N GLY A 86 -3.03 -11.02 5.21
CA GLY A 86 -1.86 -10.36 4.66
C GLY A 86 -2.18 -9.54 3.42
N VAL A 87 -1.12 -9.12 2.74
CA VAL A 87 -1.19 -8.24 1.57
C VAL A 87 -0.36 -8.81 0.43
N VAL A 88 -0.94 -8.78 -0.77
CA VAL A 88 -0.20 -8.95 -2.02
C VAL A 88 0.27 -7.59 -2.52
N MET A 89 1.46 -7.51 -3.12
CA MET A 89 2.04 -6.28 -3.65
C MET A 89 2.97 -6.57 -4.83
N VAL A 90 3.30 -5.53 -5.58
CA VAL A 90 4.33 -5.54 -6.61
C VAL A 90 5.64 -5.04 -6.03
N ARG A 91 6.71 -5.82 -6.15
CA ARG A 91 8.07 -5.45 -5.76
C ARG A 91 8.97 -5.31 -6.98
N LYS A 92 9.73 -4.22 -7.05
CA LYS A 92 10.63 -3.89 -8.16
C LYS A 92 12.06 -3.69 -7.65
N THR A 93 13.05 -4.13 -8.42
CA THR A 93 14.45 -3.71 -8.24
C THR A 93 14.68 -2.44 -9.05
N ALA A 94 15.11 -1.36 -8.39
CA ALA A 94 15.56 -0.19 -9.13
C ALA A 94 16.77 -0.55 -10.00
N PRO A 95 16.84 -0.06 -11.26
CA PRO A 95 18.02 -0.27 -12.10
C PRO A 95 19.28 0.28 -11.43
N THR A 96 20.37 -0.49 -11.49
CA THR A 96 21.70 -0.02 -11.08
C THR A 96 22.66 -0.12 -12.27
N SER A 97 23.84 0.50 -12.15
CA SER A 97 24.89 0.35 -13.17
C SER A 97 25.32 -1.10 -13.38
N SER A 98 25.18 -1.96 -12.37
CA SER A 98 25.48 -3.40 -12.43
C SER A 98 24.29 -4.29 -12.79
N GLN A 99 23.06 -3.78 -12.70
CA GLN A 99 21.82 -4.46 -13.09
C GLN A 99 20.88 -3.46 -13.78
N PRO A 100 21.02 -3.25 -15.10
CA PRO A 100 20.26 -2.23 -15.82
C PRO A 100 18.77 -2.61 -15.99
N GLU A 101 18.43 -3.89 -15.80
CA GLU A 101 17.06 -4.36 -15.94
C GLU A 101 16.27 -4.22 -14.63
N MET A 102 15.11 -3.57 -14.74
CA MET A 102 14.10 -3.60 -13.68
C MET A 102 13.50 -5.01 -13.60
N LYS A 103 13.65 -5.68 -12.47
CA LYS A 103 12.94 -6.94 -12.18
C LYS A 103 11.72 -6.62 -11.36
N THR A 104 10.58 -7.13 -11.79
CA THR A 104 9.29 -7.00 -11.11
C THR A 104 8.85 -8.37 -10.62
N ALA A 105 8.21 -8.46 -9.46
CA ALA A 105 7.58 -9.69 -9.01
C ALA A 105 6.39 -9.38 -8.12
N ILE A 106 5.44 -10.30 -8.07
CA ILE A 106 4.36 -10.29 -7.10
C ILE A 106 4.86 -10.93 -5.80
N TRP A 107 4.55 -10.30 -4.67
CA TRP A 107 4.94 -10.73 -3.33
C TRP A 107 3.73 -10.73 -2.41
N TRP A 108 3.70 -11.71 -1.53
CA TRP A 108 2.84 -11.78 -0.37
C TRP A 108 3.60 -11.32 0.87
N LYS A 109 2.93 -10.56 1.74
CA LYS A 109 3.38 -10.23 3.09
C LYS A 109 2.31 -10.63 4.09
N ALA A 110 2.61 -11.62 4.91
CA ALA A 110 1.70 -12.13 5.92
C ALA A 110 1.46 -11.10 7.04
N PHE A 111 0.27 -11.13 7.61
CA PHE A 111 -0.12 -10.40 8.81
C PHE A 111 -0.68 -11.40 9.85
N PRO A 112 -0.32 -11.31 11.13
CA PRO A 112 0.58 -10.32 11.73
C PRO A 112 2.07 -10.69 11.65
N SER A 113 2.43 -11.90 11.20
CA SER A 113 3.81 -12.40 11.28
C SER A 113 4.82 -11.56 10.49
N GLY A 114 4.38 -10.87 9.43
CA GLY A 114 5.23 -10.01 8.61
C GLY A 114 6.09 -10.77 7.60
N GLU A 115 6.02 -12.11 7.58
CA GLU A 115 6.76 -12.98 6.66
C GLU A 115 6.49 -12.61 5.20
N GLY A 116 7.54 -12.64 4.38
CA GLY A 116 7.46 -12.34 2.95
C GLY A 116 7.59 -13.59 2.11
N LEU A 117 6.70 -13.75 1.13
CA LEU A 117 6.74 -14.84 0.15
C LEU A 117 6.71 -14.26 -1.26
N ARG A 118 7.67 -14.64 -2.09
CA ARG A 118 7.65 -14.29 -3.53
C ARG A 118 6.68 -15.22 -4.26
N LEU A 119 5.73 -14.65 -4.99
CA LEU A 119 4.71 -15.40 -5.73
C LEU A 119 5.06 -15.58 -7.21
N THR A 120 5.80 -14.65 -7.83
CA THR A 120 6.20 -14.75 -9.25
C THR A 120 7.70 -14.51 -9.45
N SER A 121 8.28 -15.09 -10.51
CA SER A 121 9.71 -15.00 -10.83
C SER A 121 10.09 -13.83 -11.75
N GLY A 122 9.11 -13.09 -12.30
CA GLY A 122 9.33 -11.77 -12.88
C GLY A 122 10.01 -11.71 -14.24
N ARG A 123 10.11 -12.82 -14.97
CA ARG A 123 10.79 -12.83 -16.28
C ARG A 123 9.98 -12.17 -17.40
N GLU A 124 8.65 -12.09 -17.25
CA GLU A 124 7.72 -11.61 -18.28
C GLU A 124 6.71 -10.56 -17.79
N ASP A 125 6.79 -10.15 -16.52
CA ASP A 125 5.92 -9.12 -15.93
C ASP A 125 6.41 -7.71 -16.37
N ARG A 126 6.22 -7.37 -17.65
CA ARG A 126 6.47 -6.04 -18.23
C ARG A 126 5.18 -5.26 -18.46
#